data_AF-A0ABD2JH13-F1
#
_entry.id   AF-A0ABD2JH13-F1
#
_cell.length_a   1.000
_cell.length_b   1.000
_cell.length_c   1.000
_cell.angle_alpha   90.00
_cell.angle_beta   90.00
_cell.angle_gamma   90.00
#
_symmetry.space_group_name_H-M   'P 1'
#
loop_
_entity.id
_entity.type
_entity.pdbx_description
1 polymer ?
#
loop_
_entity_poly.entity_id
_entity_poly.type
_entity_poly.pdbx_seq_one_letter_code
_entity_poly.pdbx_strand_id
1 'polypeptide(L)'
;MSATLQVERFKRYLNIDSNQILYVEGRTFPIEKYYLQAPENDVLVACRIAIVQLHLMQSAGDILVFLPEEKEIRKVCELVDAELDSLRADGNEIYPLKCIPFYAALPDDEQQIVFLEAQEGK
;
A
#
# COMPACT_ATOMS: atom_id res chain seq x y z
N MET A 1 -16.86 15.50 -2.23
CA MET A 1 -16.80 14.10 -2.68
C MET A 1 -16.66 13.20 -1.46
N SER A 2 -17.30 12.03 -1.44
CA SER A 2 -17.16 11.08 -0.33
C SER A 2 -17.27 9.64 -0.83
N ALA A 3 -16.38 8.78 -0.36
CA ALA A 3 -16.27 7.38 -0.78
C ALA A 3 -17.23 6.43 -0.02
N THR A 4 -17.73 6.84 1.15
CA THR A 4 -18.54 5.99 2.05
C THR A 4 -19.81 6.69 2.55
N LEU A 5 -20.23 7.75 1.86
CA LEU A 5 -21.30 8.63 2.34
C LEU A 5 -22.61 7.87 2.53
N GLN A 6 -23.13 7.88 3.75
CA GLN A 6 -24.55 7.60 3.99
C GLN A 6 -25.38 8.75 3.43
N VAL A 7 -25.72 8.64 2.15
CA VAL A 7 -26.33 9.72 1.37
C VAL A 7 -27.58 10.29 2.06
N GLU A 8 -28.40 9.43 2.66
CA GLU A 8 -29.64 9.83 3.35
C GLU A 8 -29.43 10.69 4.60
N ARG A 9 -28.30 10.55 5.29
CA ARG A 9 -27.97 11.40 6.45
C ARG A 9 -27.53 12.78 5.98
N PHE A 10 -26.76 12.84 4.89
CA PHE A 10 -26.29 14.10 4.31
C PHE A 10 -27.40 14.88 3.63
N LYS A 11 -28.31 14.20 2.92
CA LYS A 11 -29.54 14.79 2.39
C LYS A 11 -30.31 15.57 3.45
N ARG A 12 -30.56 14.91 4.59
CA ARG A 12 -31.26 15.51 5.74
C ARG A 12 -30.50 16.66 6.38
N TYR A 13 -29.19 16.51 6.56
CA TYR A 13 -28.37 17.53 7.21
C TYR A 13 -28.25 18.81 6.37
N LEU A 14 -28.06 18.68 5.06
CA LEU A 14 -27.88 19.80 4.14
C LEU A 14 -29.19 20.28 3.51
N ASN A 15 -30.31 19.59 3.78
CA ASN A 15 -31.62 19.84 3.19
C ASN A 15 -31.59 19.88 1.65
N ILE A 16 -30.97 18.85 1.06
CA ILE A 16 -30.78 18.71 -0.39
C ILE A 16 -31.61 17.56 -0.96
N ASP A 17 -32.09 17.74 -2.19
CA ASP A 17 -32.91 16.77 -2.90
C ASP A 17 -32.07 15.72 -3.66
N SER A 18 -32.69 14.59 -4.00
CA SER A 18 -32.00 13.48 -4.69
C SER A 18 -31.49 13.84 -6.08
N ASN A 19 -32.06 14.86 -6.73
CA ASN A 19 -31.62 15.36 -8.04
C ASN A 19 -30.32 16.18 -7.98
N GLN A 20 -29.87 16.57 -6.78
CA GLN A 20 -28.60 17.27 -6.54
C GLN A 20 -27.45 16.31 -6.21
N ILE A 21 -27.69 15.00 -6.32
CA ILE A 21 -26.72 13.97 -5.95
C ILE A 21 -26.30 13.22 -7.21
N LEU A 22 -25.00 13.30 -7.48
CA LEU A 22 -24.37 12.53 -8.54
C LEU A 22 -23.77 11.26 -7.94
N TYR A 23 -24.24 10.11 -8.42
CA TYR A 23 -23.64 8.82 -8.13
C TYR A 23 -22.66 8.46 -9.23
N VAL A 24 -21.41 8.21 -8.86
CA VAL A 24 -20.41 7.67 -9.76
C VAL A 24 -20.18 6.22 -9.35
N GLU A 25 -20.49 5.29 -10.24
CA GLU A 25 -20.27 3.87 -9.99
C GLU A 25 -18.77 3.60 -9.92
N GLY A 26 -18.33 3.00 -8.81
CA GLY A 26 -16.95 2.61 -8.63
C GLY A 26 -16.58 1.47 -9.59
N ARG A 27 -15.35 1.47 -10.06
CA ARG A 27 -14.77 0.30 -10.74
C ARG A 27 -14.00 -0.49 -9.70
N THR A 28 -14.45 -1.72 -9.42
CA THR A 28 -13.70 -2.66 -8.60
C THR A 28 -13.26 -3.84 -9.48
N PHE A 29 -12.09 -4.38 -9.15
CA PHE A 29 -11.64 -5.66 -9.68
C PHE A 29 -11.83 -6.72 -8.58
N PRO A 30 -11.98 -8.00 -8.93
CA PRO A 30 -11.97 -9.06 -7.92
C PRO A 30 -10.65 -9.01 -7.14
N ILE A 31 -10.75 -9.03 -5.80
CA ILE A 31 -9.58 -9.00 -4.90
C ILE A 31 -9.57 -10.30 -4.12
N GLU A 32 -8.45 -11.01 -4.18
CA GLU A 32 -8.17 -12.16 -3.31
C GLU A 32 -7.71 -11.68 -1.94
N LYS A 33 -8.18 -12.36 -0.88
CA LYS A 33 -7.87 -12.00 0.51
C LYS A 33 -7.16 -13.14 1.20
N TYR A 34 -6.04 -12.83 1.82
CA TYR A 34 -5.25 -13.76 2.60
C TYR A 34 -5.18 -13.27 4.05
N TYR A 35 -5.28 -14.20 4.99
CA TYR A 35 -5.25 -13.94 6.43
C TYR A 35 -4.14 -14.76 7.08
N LEU A 36 -3.51 -14.22 8.10
CA LEU A 36 -2.60 -14.98 8.95
C LEU A 36 -3.37 -16.08 9.69
N GLN A 37 -2.75 -17.24 9.88
CA GLN A 37 -3.37 -18.34 10.63
C GLN A 37 -3.46 -18.06 12.14
N ALA A 38 -2.59 -17.20 12.65
CA ALA A 38 -2.53 -16.76 14.02
C ALA A 38 -2.09 -15.29 14.08
N PRO A 39 -2.45 -14.55 15.14
CA PRO A 39 -1.96 -13.17 15.31
C PRO A 39 -0.44 -13.15 15.45
N GLU A 40 0.20 -12.19 14.78
CA GLU A 40 1.63 -11.93 14.91
C GLU A 40 1.85 -10.78 15.91
N ASN A 41 2.84 -10.93 16.81
CA ASN A 41 3.13 -9.89 17.80
C ASN A 41 4.00 -8.77 17.21
N ASP A 42 4.86 -9.11 16.24
CA ASP A 42 5.71 -8.16 15.53
C ASP A 42 5.17 -7.89 14.12
N VAL A 43 4.35 -6.84 14.02
CA VAL A 43 3.74 -6.41 12.76
C VAL A 43 4.80 -6.04 11.72
N LEU A 44 5.94 -5.44 12.12
CA LEU A 44 6.97 -5.00 11.19
C LEU A 44 7.68 -6.19 10.57
N VAL A 45 7.94 -7.23 11.36
CA VAL A 45 8.50 -8.50 10.88
C VAL A 45 7.52 -9.20 9.93
N ALA A 46 6.22 -9.27 10.28
CA ALA A 46 5.20 -9.82 9.39
C ALA A 46 5.13 -9.06 8.06
N CYS A 47 5.14 -7.72 8.10
CA CYS A 47 5.13 -6.89 6.91
C CYS A 47 6.35 -7.15 6.02
N ARG A 48 7.57 -7.15 6.59
CA ARG A 48 8.79 -7.47 5.83
C ARG A 48 8.68 -8.82 5.13
N ILE A 49 8.29 -9.87 5.86
CA ILE A 49 8.15 -11.22 5.31
C ILE A 49 7.14 -11.24 4.16
N ALA A 50 5.97 -10.63 4.36
CA ALA A 50 4.93 -10.58 3.34
C ALA A 50 5.37 -9.83 2.08
N ILE A 51 6.04 -8.68 2.23
CA ILE A 51 6.55 -7.88 1.10
C ILE A 51 7.55 -8.70 0.27
N VAL A 52 8.54 -9.30 0.92
CA VAL A 52 9.57 -10.10 0.23
C VAL A 52 8.96 -11.32 -0.44
N GLN A 53 8.04 -12.02 0.22
CA GLN A 53 7.34 -13.16 -0.38
C GLN A 53 6.52 -12.76 -1.60
N LEU A 54 5.74 -11.67 -1.51
CA LEU A 54 4.96 -11.17 -2.63
C LEU A 54 5.86 -10.80 -3.81
N HIS A 55 6.96 -10.07 -3.55
CA HIS A 55 7.94 -9.68 -4.58
C HIS A 55 8.56 -10.88 -5.31
N LEU A 56 8.87 -11.96 -4.59
CA LEU A 56 9.49 -13.15 -5.18
C LEU A 56 8.49 -14.03 -5.95
N MET A 57 7.25 -14.12 -5.47
CA MET A 57 6.26 -15.11 -5.93
C MET A 57 5.24 -14.57 -6.94
N GLN A 58 4.90 -13.28 -6.89
CA GLN A 58 3.87 -12.70 -7.77
C GLN A 58 4.46 -12.15 -9.08
N SER A 59 3.59 -11.89 -10.06
CA SER A 59 3.94 -11.17 -11.29
C SER A 59 4.13 -9.66 -11.02
N ALA A 60 4.60 -8.89 -12.01
CA ALA A 60 4.68 -7.43 -11.92
C ALA A 60 3.44 -6.78 -11.32
N GLY A 61 3.69 -5.82 -10.43
CA GLY A 61 2.71 -4.98 -9.77
C GLY A 61 3.32 -4.28 -8.54
N ASP A 62 2.73 -3.14 -8.17
CA ASP A 62 3.15 -2.39 -6.99
C ASP A 62 2.58 -3.01 -5.71
N ILE A 63 3.32 -2.84 -4.60
CA ILE A 63 2.91 -3.29 -3.27
C ILE A 63 2.60 -2.07 -2.41
N LEU A 64 1.34 -1.93 -1.97
CA LEU A 64 0.91 -0.91 -1.02
C LEU A 64 0.78 -1.49 0.39
N VAL A 65 1.53 -0.93 1.33
CA VAL A 65 1.57 -1.37 2.73
C VAL A 65 1.07 -0.25 3.64
N PHE A 66 0.15 -0.58 4.54
CA PHE A 66 -0.38 0.36 5.53
C PHE A 66 0.30 0.14 6.88
N LEU A 67 0.90 1.20 7.42
CA LEU A 67 1.52 1.22 8.74
C LEU A 67 1.08 2.50 9.48
N PRO A 68 0.93 2.45 10.81
CA PRO A 68 0.34 3.54 11.58
C PRO A 68 1.28 4.74 11.75
N GLU A 69 2.58 4.53 11.88
CA GLU A 69 3.54 5.58 12.25
C GLU A 69 4.67 5.73 11.24
N GLU A 70 5.17 6.97 11.08
CA GLU A 70 6.34 7.28 10.22
C GLU A 70 7.56 6.42 10.57
N LYS A 71 7.83 6.25 11.87
CA LYS A 71 8.98 5.46 12.34
C LYS A 71 8.87 4.01 11.87
N GLU A 72 7.68 3.44 11.92
CA GLU A 72 7.42 2.07 11.48
C GLU A 72 7.54 1.94 9.97
N ILE A 73 7.01 2.91 9.21
CA ILE A 73 7.14 2.98 7.75
C ILE A 73 8.63 2.94 7.35
N ARG A 74 9.43 3.86 7.89
CA ARG A 74 10.86 3.93 7.60
C ARG A 74 11.57 2.64 8.00
N LYS A 75 11.19 2.06 9.15
CA LYS A 75 11.81 0.84 9.63
C LYS A 75 11.54 -0.36 8.73
N VAL A 76 10.32 -0.50 8.21
CA VAL A 76 9.98 -1.58 7.28
C VAL A 76 10.74 -1.42 5.95
N CYS A 77 10.90 -0.19 5.44
CA CYS A 77 11.73 0.04 4.25
C CYS A 77 13.17 -0.45 4.46
N GLU A 78 13.82 -0.05 5.57
CA GLU A 78 15.18 -0.52 5.91
C GLU A 78 15.28 -2.05 6.01
N LEU A 79 14.29 -2.68 6.65
CA LEU A 79 14.27 -4.13 6.86
C LEU A 79 14.09 -4.89 5.54
N VAL A 80 13.30 -4.36 4.61
CA VAL A 80 13.09 -4.96 3.29
C VAL A 80 14.35 -4.80 2.44
N ASP A 81 14.94 -3.60 2.39
CA ASP A 81 16.15 -3.33 1.61
C ASP A 81 17.32 -4.24 2.08
N ALA A 82 17.50 -4.36 3.41
CA ALA A 82 18.51 -5.25 3.98
C ALA A 82 18.29 -6.73 3.64
N GLU A 83 17.04 -7.20 3.64
CA GLU A 83 16.71 -8.59 3.28
C GLU A 83 16.99 -8.84 1.80
N LEU A 84 16.63 -7.92 0.92
CA LEU A 84 16.89 -8.03 -0.53
C LEU A 84 18.39 -8.02 -0.83
N ASP A 85 19.16 -7.19 -0.15
CA ASP A 85 20.62 -7.15 -0.30
C ASP A 85 21.27 -8.45 0.19
N SER A 86 20.77 -9.03 1.30
CA SER A 86 21.19 -10.34 1.78
C SER A 86 20.93 -11.43 0.74
N LEU A 87 19.71 -11.48 0.19
CA LEU A 87 19.34 -12.48 -0.80
C LEU A 87 20.14 -12.33 -2.11
N ARG A 88 20.46 -11.10 -2.53
CA ARG A 88 21.35 -10.84 -3.68
C ARG A 88 22.77 -11.31 -3.40
N ALA A 89 23.29 -11.10 -2.18
CA ALA A 89 24.62 -11.56 -1.78
C ALA A 89 24.73 -13.10 -1.78
N ASP A 90 23.63 -13.80 -1.51
CA ASP A 90 23.53 -15.26 -1.61
C ASP A 90 23.48 -15.78 -3.06
N GLY A 91 23.53 -14.88 -4.06
CA GLY A 91 23.56 -15.23 -5.49
C GLY A 91 22.19 -15.41 -6.14
N ASN A 92 21.10 -15.00 -5.48
CA ASN A 92 19.77 -15.04 -6.08
C ASN A 92 19.60 -13.89 -7.09
N GLU A 93 19.09 -14.20 -8.28
CA GLU A 93 18.67 -13.18 -9.25
C GLU A 93 17.33 -12.58 -8.80
N ILE A 94 17.38 -11.37 -8.24
CA ILE A 94 16.20 -10.67 -7.70
C ILE A 94 16.02 -9.35 -8.43
N TYR A 95 14.84 -9.18 -9.01
CA TYR A 95 14.44 -7.93 -9.66
C TYR A 95 14.46 -6.76 -8.66
N PRO A 96 14.77 -5.54 -9.13
CA PRO A 96 14.79 -4.38 -8.26
C PRO A 96 13.41 -4.16 -7.62
N LEU A 97 13.42 -3.88 -6.31
CA LEU A 97 12.27 -3.38 -5.57
C LEU A 97 12.72 -2.07 -4.93
N LYS A 98 11.89 -1.03 -5.07
CA LYS A 98 12.16 0.29 -4.47
C LYS A 98 11.12 0.56 -3.39
N CYS A 99 11.56 0.60 -2.13
CA CYS A 99 10.73 1.01 -1.02
C CYS A 99 10.59 2.54 -1.00
N ILE A 100 9.36 3.06 -1.03
CA ILE A 100 9.10 4.52 -0.99
C ILE A 100 8.23 4.81 0.24
N PRO A 101 8.76 5.49 1.27
CA PRO A 101 7.97 5.86 2.43
C PRO A 101 6.98 6.97 2.06
N PHE A 102 5.74 6.87 2.54
CA PHE A 102 4.69 7.87 2.28
C PHE A 102 3.89 8.18 3.54
N TYR A 103 3.96 9.43 4.00
CA TYR A 103 3.26 9.90 5.20
C TYR A 103 3.10 11.42 5.16
N ALA A 104 2.18 11.95 5.97
CA ALA A 104 1.65 13.31 5.82
C ALA A 104 2.66 14.45 6.01
N ALA A 105 3.77 14.22 6.71
CA ALA A 105 4.78 15.25 6.98
C ALA A 105 5.83 15.41 5.85
N LEU A 106 5.78 14.56 4.83
CA LEU A 106 6.71 14.66 3.69
C LEU A 106 6.44 15.93 2.87
N PRO A 107 7.49 16.60 2.37
CA PRO A 107 7.36 17.63 1.33
C PRO A 107 6.60 17.13 0.10
N ASP A 108 5.93 18.02 -0.63
CA ASP A 108 5.13 17.66 -1.81
C ASP A 108 5.98 16.98 -2.89
N ASP A 109 7.19 17.47 -3.14
CA ASP A 109 8.13 16.89 -4.10
C ASP A 109 8.54 15.45 -3.73
N GLU A 110 8.68 15.15 -2.43
CA GLU A 110 8.92 13.79 -1.95
C GLU A 110 7.67 12.91 -2.07
N GLN A 111 6.49 13.46 -1.82
CA GLN A 111 5.22 12.75 -1.99
C GLN A 111 4.98 12.37 -3.46
N GLN A 112 5.38 13.19 -4.43
CA GLN A 112 5.20 12.87 -5.85
C GLN A 112 6.01 11.64 -6.31
N ILE A 113 7.04 11.24 -5.55
CA ILE A 113 7.91 10.09 -5.91
C ILE A 113 7.12 8.77 -5.97
N VAL A 114 6.04 8.62 -5.19
CA VAL A 114 5.23 7.38 -5.20
C VAL A 114 4.48 7.15 -6.52
N PHE A 115 4.33 8.18 -7.36
CA PHE A 115 3.64 8.09 -8.65
C PHE A 115 4.60 7.80 -9.81
N LEU A 116 5.90 7.70 -9.55
CA LEU A 116 6.87 7.31 -10.57
C LEU A 116 6.68 5.85 -10.93
N GLU A 117 6.81 5.54 -12.21
CA GLU A 117 6.76 4.14 -12.68
C GLU A 117 7.87 3.32 -12.02
N ALA A 118 7.51 2.13 -11.55
CA ALA A 118 8.48 1.16 -11.08
C ALA A 118 9.44 0.78 -12.22
N GLN A 119 10.67 0.44 -11.88
CA GLN A 119 11.61 -0.10 -12.86
C GLN A 119 11.03 -1.39 -13.46
N GLU A 120 11.22 -1.58 -14.76
CA GLU A 120 10.81 -2.82 -15.42
C GLU A 120 11.44 -4.03 -14.72
N GLY A 121 10.59 -4.91 -14.23
CA GLY A 121 10.90 -6.19 -13.59
C GLY A 121 9.73 -7.14 -13.76
N LYS A 122 10.00 -8.44 -13.63
CA LYS A 122 9.10 -9.59 -13.93
C LYS A 122 7.85 -9.34 -14.78
#